data_AF-A0A4Y2NYN3-F1
#
_entry.id   AF-A0A4Y2NYN3-F1
#
_cell.length_a   1.000
_cell.length_b   1.000
_cell.length_c   1.000
_cell.angle_alpha   90.00
_cell.angle_beta   90.00
_cell.angle_gamma   90.00
#
_symmetry.space_group_name_H-M   'P 1'
#
loop_
_entity.id
_entity.type
_entity.pdbx_description
1 polymer ?
#
loop_
_entity_poly.entity_id
_entity_poly.type
_entity_poly.pdbx_seq_one_letter_code
_entity_poly.pdbx_strand_id
1 'polypeptide(L)'
;MKLKQAASEAATENMKASANNMMLQNGAQKNTTSCGVSMDVTWQKRDYSFFNGCVSSISVDNEKVLDIEIMSNFCRMCNNMPNSNYRSKHVCQNHKGSSSSMGKVGTYRIFERSEVTRNLQYT
;
A
#
# COMPACT_ATOMS: atom_id res chain seq x y z
N MET A 1 2.40 18.04 -11.17
CA MET A 1 1.88 17.01 -12.10
C MET A 1 0.47 16.65 -11.67
N LYS A 2 -0.56 17.13 -12.40
CA LYS A 2 -1.98 17.01 -12.00
C LYS A 2 -2.53 15.57 -12.09
N LEU A 3 -2.02 14.75 -13.01
CA LEU A 3 -2.50 13.37 -13.23
C LEU A 3 -2.24 12.45 -12.02
N LYS A 4 -1.02 12.47 -11.46
CA LYS A 4 -0.68 11.64 -10.29
C LYS A 4 -1.61 11.92 -9.11
N GLN A 5 -1.87 13.20 -8.86
CA GLN A 5 -2.73 13.62 -7.77
C GLN A 5 -4.16 13.11 -7.99
N ALA A 6 -4.74 13.38 -9.16
CA ALA A 6 -6.09 12.91 -9.50
C ALA A 6 -6.22 11.38 -9.43
N ALA A 7 -5.24 10.64 -9.92
CA ALA A 7 -5.24 9.18 -9.85
C ALA A 7 -5.17 8.67 -8.40
N SER A 8 -4.36 9.31 -7.55
CA SER A 8 -4.24 8.97 -6.13
C SER A 8 -5.52 9.26 -5.36
N GLU A 9 -6.18 10.38 -5.65
CA GLU A 9 -7.46 10.78 -5.04
C GLU A 9 -8.55 9.77 -5.43
N ALA A 10 -8.72 9.50 -6.73
CA ALA A 10 -9.70 8.54 -7.23
C ALA A 10 -9.48 7.12 -6.66
N ALA A 11 -8.23 6.65 -6.60
CA ALA A 11 -7.92 5.36 -5.99
C ALA A 11 -8.27 5.33 -4.50
N THR A 12 -7.95 6.41 -3.76
CA THR A 12 -8.23 6.51 -2.33
C THR A 12 -9.73 6.49 -2.05
N GLU A 13 -10.51 7.24 -2.83
CA GLU A 13 -11.97 7.28 -2.73
C GLU A 13 -12.60 5.92 -3.04
N ASN A 14 -12.17 5.26 -4.12
CA ASN A 14 -12.67 3.93 -4.48
C ASN A 14 -12.40 2.88 -3.40
N MET A 15 -11.20 2.88 -2.81
CA MET A 15 -10.85 1.98 -1.71
C MET A 15 -11.67 2.29 -0.45
N LYS A 16 -11.92 3.57 -0.14
CA LYS A 16 -12.78 3.98 1.00
C LYS A 16 -14.22 3.51 0.79
N ALA A 17 -14.77 3.73 -0.39
CA ALA A 17 -16.11 3.27 -0.74
C ALA A 17 -16.22 1.73 -0.63
N SER A 18 -15.19 1.01 -1.07
CA SER A 18 -15.15 -0.47 -0.97
C SER A 18 -15.15 -0.96 0.48
N ALA A 19 -14.37 -0.32 1.36
CA ALA A 19 -14.37 -0.63 2.79
C ALA A 19 -15.71 -0.29 3.47
N ASN A 20 -16.32 0.84 3.14
CA ASN A 20 -17.63 1.21 3.67
C ASN A 20 -18.72 0.21 3.26
N ASN A 21 -18.69 -0.25 2.00
CA ASN A 21 -19.62 -1.28 1.52
C ASN A 21 -19.46 -2.60 2.28
N MET A 22 -18.23 -2.99 2.62
CA MET A 22 -17.98 -4.16 3.48
C MET A 22 -18.62 -4.01 4.86
N MET A 23 -18.46 -2.85 5.50
CA MET A 23 -19.08 -2.61 6.81
C MET A 23 -20.60 -2.67 6.76
N LEU A 24 -21.21 -2.11 5.71
CA LEU A 24 -22.66 -2.15 5.50
C LEU A 24 -23.17 -3.59 5.28
N GLN A 25 -22.47 -4.38 4.47
CA GLN A 25 -22.82 -5.79 4.23
C GLN A 25 -22.75 -6.62 5.51
N ASN A 26 -21.78 -6.35 6.37
CA ASN A 26 -21.60 -7.05 7.64
C ASN A 26 -22.51 -6.51 8.77
N GLY A 27 -23.40 -5.56 8.47
CA GLY A 27 -24.38 -5.02 9.43
C GLY A 27 -23.76 -4.21 10.57
N ALA A 28 -22.51 -3.77 10.42
CA ALA A 28 -21.77 -3.12 11.50
C ALA A 28 -22.18 -1.65 11.63
N GLN A 29 -22.82 -1.31 12.75
CA GLN A 29 -23.37 0.04 12.97
C GLN A 29 -22.45 1.01 13.71
N LYS A 30 -21.29 0.59 14.26
CA LYS A 30 -20.34 1.52 14.93
C LYS A 30 -18.97 0.99 15.38
N ASN A 31 -18.65 -0.29 15.19
CA ASN A 31 -17.40 -0.90 15.67
C ASN A 31 -16.56 -1.46 14.52
N THR A 32 -15.25 -1.56 14.73
CA THR A 32 -14.31 -2.24 13.84
C THR A 32 -14.87 -3.61 13.44
N THR A 33 -14.91 -3.90 12.14
CA THR A 33 -15.48 -5.14 11.59
C THR A 33 -14.39 -6.05 11.06
N SER A 34 -14.49 -7.35 11.34
CA SER A 34 -13.57 -8.33 10.76
C SER A 34 -13.80 -8.46 9.24
N CYS A 35 -12.72 -8.53 8.47
CA CYS A 35 -12.78 -8.70 7.03
C CYS A 35 -11.64 -9.64 6.58
N GLY A 36 -12.02 -10.75 5.93
CA GLY A 36 -11.05 -11.64 5.30
C GLY A 36 -10.40 -10.96 4.11
N VAL A 37 -9.07 -10.96 4.05
CA VAL A 37 -8.34 -10.32 2.94
C VAL A 37 -7.33 -11.26 2.30
N SER A 38 -7.22 -11.16 0.98
CA SER A 38 -6.11 -11.69 0.22
C SER A 38 -5.08 -10.60 -0.03
N MET A 39 -3.80 -10.91 0.20
CA MET A 39 -2.69 -9.98 -0.04
C MET A 39 -2.03 -10.33 -1.36
N ASP A 40 -2.11 -9.42 -2.33
CA ASP A 40 -1.38 -9.53 -3.58
C ASP A 40 -0.16 -8.61 -3.56
N VAL A 41 0.95 -9.07 -4.16
CA VAL A 41 2.18 -8.28 -4.22
C VAL A 41 2.79 -8.31 -5.59
N THR A 42 2.95 -7.12 -6.19
CA THR A 42 3.57 -6.96 -7.49
C THR A 42 4.88 -6.20 -7.37
N TRP A 43 5.88 -6.64 -8.13
CA TRP A 43 7.22 -6.08 -8.09
C TRP A 43 7.66 -5.63 -9.48
N GLN A 44 8.18 -4.41 -9.54
CA GLN A 44 8.93 -3.97 -10.71
C GLN A 44 10.33 -4.58 -10.63
N LYS A 45 10.54 -5.66 -11.39
CA LYS A 45 11.86 -6.28 -11.55
C LYS A 45 12.71 -5.44 -12.51
N ARG A 46 13.94 -5.15 -12.10
CA ARG A 46 15.00 -4.69 -13.01
C ARG A 46 16.23 -5.55 -12.76
N ASP A 47 16.62 -6.32 -13.77
CA ASP A 47 17.69 -7.32 -13.69
C ASP A 47 17.43 -8.33 -12.55
N TYR A 48 18.43 -8.62 -11.73
CA TYR A 48 18.35 -9.58 -10.62
C TYR A 48 17.76 -8.99 -9.32
N SER A 49 17.17 -7.79 -9.36
CA SER A 49 16.70 -7.08 -8.17
C SER A 49 15.30 -6.47 -8.33
N PHE A 50 14.54 -6.49 -7.23
CA PHE A 50 13.26 -5.79 -7.12
C PHE A 50 13.50 -4.48 -6.37
N PHE A 51 13.16 -3.37 -7.02
CA PHE A 51 13.49 -2.05 -6.50
C PHE A 51 12.26 -1.29 -6.01
N ASN A 52 11.12 -1.55 -6.66
CA ASN A 52 9.83 -0.97 -6.34
C ASN A 52 8.76 -2.06 -6.40
N GLY A 53 7.67 -1.87 -5.67
CA GLY A 53 6.48 -2.69 -5.81
C GLY A 53 5.28 -2.10 -5.10
N CYS A 54 4.22 -2.88 -5.10
CA CYS A 54 2.95 -2.52 -4.48
C CYS A 54 2.40 -3.77 -3.80
N VAL A 55 2.02 -3.62 -2.54
CA VAL A 55 1.20 -4.60 -1.82
C VAL A 55 -0.24 -4.12 -1.89
N SER A 56 -1.18 -5.00 -2.23
CA SER A 56 -2.60 -4.70 -2.31
C SER A 56 -3.36 -5.64 -1.39
N SER A 57 -4.29 -5.10 -0.60
CA SER A 57 -5.24 -5.88 0.19
C SER A 57 -6.57 -5.92 -0.55
N ILE A 58 -7.03 -7.13 -0.85
CA ILE A 58 -8.27 -7.39 -1.61
C ILE A 58 -9.22 -8.12 -0.68
N SER A 59 -10.44 -7.62 -0.52
CA SER A 59 -11.48 -8.32 0.24
C SER A 59 -11.80 -9.66 -0.42
N VAL A 60 -11.90 -10.72 0.38
CA VAL A 60 -12.35 -12.03 -0.09
C VAL A 60 -13.86 -12.01 -0.41
N ASP A 61 -14.64 -11.21 0.31
CA ASP A 61 -16.10 -11.24 0.22
C ASP A 61 -16.66 -10.47 -0.98
N ASN A 62 -16.02 -9.34 -1.33
CA ASN A 62 -16.49 -8.47 -2.41
C ASN A 62 -15.49 -8.33 -3.56
N GLU A 63 -14.34 -8.98 -3.47
CA GLU A 63 -13.30 -9.02 -4.51
C GLU A 63 -12.73 -7.64 -4.89
N LYS A 64 -12.91 -6.62 -4.03
CA LYS A 64 -12.42 -5.25 -4.27
C LYS A 64 -11.18 -4.95 -3.45
N VAL A 65 -10.35 -4.08 -4.01
CA VAL A 65 -9.18 -3.53 -3.32
C VAL A 65 -9.62 -2.61 -2.19
N LEU A 66 -9.12 -2.87 -0.99
CA LEU A 66 -9.40 -2.10 0.23
C LEU A 66 -8.25 -1.15 0.59
N ASP A 67 -7.02 -1.55 0.29
CA ASP A 67 -5.83 -0.75 0.59
C ASP A 67 -4.64 -1.15 -0.30
N ILE A 68 -3.70 -0.21 -0.48
CA ILE A 68 -2.44 -0.45 -1.17
C ILE A 68 -1.26 0.19 -0.43
N GLU A 69 -0.11 -0.49 -0.39
CA GLU A 69 1.16 0.05 0.08
C GLU A 69 2.17 0.02 -1.06
N ILE A 70 2.54 1.21 -1.55
CA ILE A 70 3.62 1.35 -2.52
C ILE A 70 4.94 1.26 -1.76
N MET A 71 5.80 0.32 -2.16
CA MET A 71 7.08 0.05 -1.50
C MET A 71 8.23 0.38 -2.45
N SER A 72 9.27 1.06 -1.93
CA SER A 72 10.49 1.35 -2.67
C SER A 72 11.72 1.17 -1.79
N ASN A 73 12.69 0.44 -2.34
CA ASN A 73 13.99 0.20 -1.76
C ASN A 73 15.12 0.76 -2.64
N PHE A 74 14.80 1.57 -3.66
CA PHE A 74 15.80 2.18 -4.53
C PHE A 74 15.28 3.41 -5.26
N CYS A 75 16.12 4.45 -5.30
CA CYS A 75 15.91 5.62 -6.15
C CYS A 75 17.09 5.77 -7.12
N ARG A 76 16.79 5.72 -8.41
CA ARG A 76 17.80 5.88 -9.48
C ARG A 76 18.55 7.21 -9.38
N MET A 77 17.86 8.30 -9.06
CA MET A 77 18.48 9.62 -8.98
C MET A 77 19.46 9.72 -7.81
N CYS A 78 19.07 9.22 -6.63
CA CYS A 78 19.97 9.19 -5.48
C CYS A 78 21.15 8.24 -5.66
N ASN A 79 20.94 7.13 -6.37
CA ASN A 79 22.02 6.21 -6.70
C ASN A 79 23.03 6.85 -7.66
N ASN A 80 22.56 7.56 -8.68
CA ASN A 80 23.43 8.19 -9.67
C ASN A 80 24.09 9.47 -9.16
N MET A 81 23.51 10.14 -8.15
CA MET A 81 24.00 11.41 -7.58
C MET A 81 24.10 11.32 -6.05
N PRO A 82 25.01 10.48 -5.52
CA PRO A 82 25.05 10.16 -4.09
C PRO A 82 25.37 11.36 -3.19
N ASN A 83 26.11 12.35 -3.71
CA ASN A 83 26.58 13.54 -2.98
C ASN A 83 25.75 14.80 -3.30
N SER A 84 24.60 14.64 -3.95
CA SER A 84 23.75 15.79 -4.27
C SER A 84 22.92 16.23 -3.06
N ASN A 85 22.74 17.55 -2.91
CA ASN A 85 21.77 18.14 -1.98
C ASN A 85 20.32 17.68 -2.24
N TYR A 86 20.07 17.02 -3.38
CA TYR A 86 18.82 16.35 -3.68
C TYR A 86 18.59 15.15 -2.74
N ARG A 87 19.63 14.34 -2.46
CA ARG A 87 19.51 13.14 -1.62
C ARG A 87 19.14 13.46 -0.17
N SER A 88 19.66 14.55 0.39
CA SER A 88 19.35 14.94 1.77
C SER A 88 17.91 15.44 1.96
N LYS A 89 17.25 15.91 0.89
CA LYS A 89 15.86 16.38 0.90
C LYS A 89 14.85 15.35 0.35
N HIS A 90 15.32 14.24 -0.21
CA HIS A 90 14.48 13.27 -0.90
C HIS A 90 14.30 11.99 -0.08
N VAL A 91 13.06 11.67 0.26
CA VAL A 91 12.69 10.35 0.81
C VAL A 91 12.69 9.34 -0.34
N CYS A 92 13.86 8.76 -0.57
CA CYS A 92 14.15 7.89 -1.71
C CYS A 92 13.65 6.45 -1.56
N GLN A 93 13.42 6.03 -0.33
CA GLN A 93 13.09 4.67 0.06
C GLN A 93 12.15 4.75 1.26
N ASN A 94 11.11 3.93 1.25
CA ASN A 94 10.23 3.76 2.41
C ASN A 94 10.36 2.37 3.03
N HIS A 95 11.32 1.57 2.56
CA HIS A 95 11.67 0.27 3.11
C HIS A 95 13.15 0.21 3.48
N LYS A 96 13.46 -0.50 4.56
CA LYS A 96 14.82 -0.84 4.98
C LYS A 96 14.93 -2.36 5.06
N GLY A 97 15.99 -2.92 4.47
CA GLY A 97 16.24 -4.36 4.45
C GLY A 97 16.22 -4.95 3.04
N SER A 98 16.06 -6.27 2.94
CA SER A 98 16.05 -6.97 1.65
C SER A 98 14.78 -6.66 0.86
N SER A 99 14.87 -6.67 -0.48
CA SER A 99 13.66 -6.54 -1.31
C SER A 99 12.66 -7.68 -1.10
N SER A 100 13.14 -8.87 -0.76
CA SER A 100 12.28 -10.02 -0.42
C SER A 100 11.42 -9.78 0.83
N SER A 101 11.84 -8.90 1.74
CA SER A 101 11.07 -8.55 2.95
C SER A 101 10.00 -7.48 2.72
N MET A 102 10.04 -6.78 1.57
CA MET A 102 9.11 -5.68 1.28
C MET A 102 7.64 -6.13 1.30
N GLY A 103 7.33 -7.34 0.81
CA GLY A 103 5.95 -7.84 0.79
C GLY A 103 5.40 -8.04 2.19
N LYS A 104 6.20 -8.62 3.09
CA LYS A 104 5.83 -8.83 4.50
C LYS A 104 5.66 -7.52 5.25
N VAL A 105 6.60 -6.58 5.08
CA VAL A 105 6.53 -5.26 5.73
C VAL A 105 5.36 -4.44 5.21
N GLY A 106 5.12 -4.44 3.90
CA GLY A 106 3.98 -3.74 3.33
C GLY A 106 2.64 -4.34 3.77
N THR A 107 2.56 -5.67 3.89
CA THR A 107 1.39 -6.35 4.47
C THR A 107 1.15 -5.92 5.90
N TYR A 108 2.20 -5.97 6.74
CA TYR A 108 2.10 -5.54 8.14
C TYR A 108 1.59 -4.10 8.26
N ARG A 109 2.12 -3.16 7.46
CA ARG A 109 1.68 -1.76 7.46
C ARG A 109 0.21 -1.58 7.08
N ILE A 110 -0.29 -2.38 6.14
CA ILE A 110 -1.70 -2.35 5.74
C ILE A 110 -2.57 -2.85 6.89
N PHE A 111 -2.20 -3.97 7.52
CA PHE A 111 -2.91 -4.51 8.68
C PHE A 111 -2.94 -3.51 9.85
N GLU A 112 -1.79 -2.92 10.18
CA GLU A 112 -1.68 -1.98 11.31
C GLU A 112 -2.56 -0.73 11.13
N ARG A 113 -2.69 -0.22 9.89
CA ARG A 113 -3.49 0.99 9.64
C ARG A 113 -4.95 0.72 9.31
N SER A 114 -5.36 -0.52 9.03
CA SER A 114 -6.69 -0.82 8.51
C SER A 114 -7.79 -0.45 9.51
N GLU A 115 -7.57 -0.72 10.80
CA GLU A 115 -8.53 -0.42 11.85
C GLU A 115 -8.77 1.09 11.95
N VAL A 116 -7.72 1.90 11.89
CA VAL A 116 -7.82 3.36 12.01
C VAL A 116 -8.33 4.02 10.73
N THR A 117 -7.87 3.56 9.57
CA THR A 117 -8.15 4.23 8.29
C THR A 117 -9.40 3.72 7.59
N ARG A 118 -9.80 2.47 7.86
CA ARG A 118 -10.92 1.79 7.20
C ARG A 118 -11.98 1.27 8.17
N ASN A 119 -11.73 1.26 9.49
CA ASN A 119 -12.57 0.61 10.50
C ASN A 119 -12.75 -0.90 10.23
N LEU A 120 -11.75 -1.53 9.62
CA LEU A 120 -11.73 -2.96 9.31
C LEU A 120 -10.54 -3.63 10.00
N GLN A 121 -10.80 -4.74 10.67
CA GLN A 121 -9.78 -5.64 11.20
C GLN A 121 -9.55 -6.74 10.16
N TYR A 122 -8.37 -6.75 9.55
CA TYR A 122 -8.03 -7.75 8.54
C TYR A 122 -7.64 -9.08 9.18
N THR A 123 -8.14 -10.18 8.60
CA THR A 123 -7.88 -11.56 9.04
C THR A 123 -7.39 -12.43 7.90
#